data_AF-A0A1P8N1C0-F1
#
_entry.id   AF-A0A1P8N1C0-F1
#
_cell.length_a   1.000
_cell.length_b   1.000
_cell.length_c   1.000
_cell.angle_alpha   90.00
_cell.angle_beta   90.00
_cell.angle_gamma   90.00
#
_symmetry.space_group_name_H-M   'P 1'
#
loop_
_entity.id
_entity.type
_entity.pdbx_description
1 polymer ?
#
loop_
_entity_poly.entity_id
_entity_poly.type
_entity_poly.pdbx_seq_one_letter_code
_entity_poly.pdbx_strand_id
1 'polypeptide(L)'
;MLGASALFGALLLLASHYTFGAATAPLAAFAVAVTIAAYGLTHSYVHPVLGLCNVVTLSRVAMVAFLFGAVLVPEVSAWLVFVVALATFALDGVDGWLARRAGLSSDFGARFDMETDAGLGAVIAVLLLVTGTTGVEILVLGFMRYAFVCAGVIWPALQAPLPHSIRRKAICVVQIAALILLLFPPTPEMVGVPVATIAAVLLVWSFLVDILWLAKHAE
;
A
#
# COMPACT_ATOMS: atom_id res chain seq x y z
N MET A 1 -1.29 -7.73 -19.70
CA MET A 1 -2.00 -6.99 -18.64
C MET A 1 -3.50 -7.25 -18.66
N LEU A 2 -4.18 -6.98 -19.79
CA LEU A 2 -5.65 -7.08 -19.92
C LEU A 2 -6.25 -8.41 -19.42
N GLY A 3 -5.63 -9.56 -19.76
CA GLY A 3 -6.10 -10.87 -19.29
C GLY A 3 -6.00 -11.05 -17.77
N ALA A 4 -4.89 -10.62 -17.16
CA ALA A 4 -4.69 -10.71 -15.71
C ALA A 4 -5.60 -9.72 -14.96
N SER A 5 -5.76 -8.49 -15.44
CA SER A 5 -6.66 -7.51 -14.84
C SER A 5 -8.13 -7.94 -14.94
N ALA A 6 -8.54 -8.56 -16.04
CA ALA A 6 -9.90 -9.10 -16.17
C ALA A 6 -10.14 -10.27 -15.19
N LEU A 7 -9.17 -11.18 -15.06
CA LEU A 7 -9.24 -12.28 -14.10
C LEU A 7 -9.35 -11.76 -12.66
N PHE A 8 -8.46 -10.88 -12.23
CA PHE A 8 -8.50 -10.33 -10.88
C PHE A 8 -9.72 -9.46 -10.63
N GLY A 9 -10.20 -8.71 -11.64
CA GLY A 9 -11.46 -7.98 -11.56
C GLY A 9 -12.67 -8.91 -11.36
N ALA A 10 -12.71 -10.05 -12.05
CA ALA A 10 -13.78 -11.04 -11.88
C ALA A 10 -13.71 -11.72 -10.51
N LEU A 11 -12.50 -12.09 -10.03
CA LEU A 11 -12.31 -12.64 -8.70
C LEU A 11 -12.70 -11.64 -7.62
N LEU A 12 -12.32 -10.37 -7.77
CA LEU A 12 -12.69 -9.29 -6.86
C LEU A 12 -14.20 -9.09 -6.83
N LEU A 13 -14.86 -9.05 -7.99
CA LEU A 13 -16.33 -8.96 -8.09
C LEU A 13 -17.00 -10.09 -7.28
N LEU A 14 -16.59 -11.35 -7.51
CA LEU A 14 -17.17 -12.50 -6.84
C LEU A 14 -16.93 -12.47 -5.34
N ALA A 15 -15.68 -12.23 -4.92
CA ALA A 15 -15.31 -12.15 -3.50
C ALA A 15 -16.07 -11.01 -2.79
N SER A 16 -16.08 -9.82 -3.37
CA SER A 16 -16.79 -8.67 -2.80
C SER A 16 -18.29 -8.86 -2.76
N HIS A 17 -18.91 -9.45 -3.78
CA HIS A 17 -20.34 -9.73 -3.74
C HIS A 17 -20.68 -10.75 -2.65
N TYR A 18 -19.87 -11.80 -2.49
CA TYR A 18 -20.07 -12.81 -1.45
C TYR A 18 -19.85 -12.26 -0.03
N THR A 19 -18.85 -11.40 0.17
CA THR A 19 -18.50 -10.87 1.50
C THR A 19 -19.29 -9.62 1.90
N PHE A 20 -19.52 -8.70 0.96
CA PHE A 20 -20.08 -7.37 1.23
C PHE A 20 -21.51 -7.19 0.69
N GLY A 21 -22.01 -8.14 -0.11
CA GLY A 21 -23.27 -7.98 -0.86
C GLY A 21 -23.19 -7.01 -2.05
N ALA A 22 -22.14 -6.19 -2.12
CA ALA A 22 -21.88 -5.23 -3.18
C ALA A 22 -20.40 -5.23 -3.57
N ALA A 23 -20.11 -4.92 -4.84
CA ALA A 23 -18.74 -4.89 -5.36
C ALA A 23 -18.34 -3.53 -5.95
N THR A 24 -19.22 -2.53 -5.90
CA THR A 24 -19.02 -1.25 -6.59
C THR A 24 -17.78 -0.50 -6.09
N ALA A 25 -17.62 -0.35 -4.77
CA ALA A 25 -16.47 0.36 -4.21
C ALA A 25 -15.13 -0.36 -4.44
N PRO A 26 -14.99 -1.68 -4.18
CA PRO A 26 -13.79 -2.43 -4.54
C PRO A 26 -13.46 -2.36 -6.03
N LEU A 27 -14.44 -2.55 -6.91
CA LEU A 27 -14.21 -2.52 -8.35
C LEU A 27 -13.83 -1.12 -8.84
N ALA A 28 -14.41 -0.07 -8.29
CA ALA A 28 -14.04 1.30 -8.60
C ALA A 28 -12.58 1.59 -8.19
N ALA A 29 -12.20 1.22 -6.96
CA ALA A 29 -10.82 1.37 -6.48
C ALA A 29 -9.82 0.57 -7.34
N PHE A 30 -10.15 -0.68 -7.67
CA PHE A 30 -9.34 -1.52 -8.55
C PHE A 30 -9.22 -0.93 -9.96
N ALA A 31 -10.33 -0.46 -10.55
CA ALA A 31 -10.33 0.15 -11.87
C ALA A 31 -9.44 1.40 -11.91
N VAL A 32 -9.56 2.29 -10.92
CA VAL A 32 -8.72 3.49 -10.81
C VAL A 32 -7.23 3.10 -10.72
N ALA A 33 -6.88 2.15 -9.84
CA ALA A 33 -5.50 1.70 -9.69
C ALA A 33 -4.95 1.07 -10.98
N VAL A 34 -5.74 0.24 -11.66
CA VAL A 34 -5.36 -0.37 -12.95
C VAL A 34 -5.23 0.68 -14.05
N THR A 35 -6.09 1.69 -14.11
CA THR A 35 -5.98 2.78 -15.09
C THR A 35 -4.71 3.59 -14.89
N ILE A 36 -4.38 3.94 -13.64
CA ILE A 36 -3.13 4.65 -13.30
C ILE A 36 -1.92 3.78 -13.67
N ALA A 37 -1.95 2.49 -13.34
CA ALA A 37 -0.88 1.56 -13.67
C ALA A 37 -0.70 1.39 -15.19
N ALA A 38 -1.80 1.26 -15.94
CA ALA A 38 -1.77 1.16 -17.40
C ALA A 38 -1.22 2.44 -18.06
N TYR A 39 -1.60 3.62 -17.53
CA TYR A 39 -1.03 4.89 -17.96
C TYR A 39 0.49 4.95 -17.71
N GLY A 40 0.95 4.59 -16.51
CA GLY A 40 2.39 4.57 -16.22
C GLY A 40 3.16 3.52 -17.02
N LEU A 41 2.55 2.36 -17.31
CA LEU A 41 3.16 1.34 -18.16
C LEU A 41 3.40 1.84 -19.59
N THR A 42 2.42 2.53 -20.17
CA THR A 42 2.53 3.05 -21.55
C THR A 42 3.57 4.17 -21.69
N HIS A 43 3.92 4.86 -20.60
CA HIS A 43 4.84 6.00 -20.62
C HIS A 43 6.24 5.70 -20.08
N SER A 44 6.41 4.71 -19.21
CA SER A 44 7.65 4.54 -18.44
C SER A 44 8.14 3.10 -18.31
N TYR A 45 7.44 2.12 -18.89
CA TYR A 45 7.88 0.72 -18.83
C TYR A 45 8.90 0.42 -19.94
N VAL A 46 10.10 0.02 -19.52
CA VAL A 46 11.23 -0.21 -20.42
C VAL A 46 11.27 -1.61 -21.02
N HIS A 47 10.49 -2.56 -20.48
CA HIS A 47 10.57 -3.97 -20.87
C HIS A 47 9.48 -4.34 -21.91
N PRO A 48 9.81 -5.17 -22.90
CA PRO A 48 8.87 -5.57 -23.95
C PRO A 48 7.79 -6.56 -23.48
N VAL A 49 8.01 -7.18 -22.32
CA VAL A 49 7.14 -8.21 -21.76
C VAL A 49 6.77 -7.89 -20.32
N LEU A 50 5.50 -8.15 -19.98
CA LEU A 50 5.02 -8.08 -18.60
C LEU A 50 5.26 -9.44 -17.93
N GLY A 51 6.23 -9.49 -17.01
CA GLY A 51 6.55 -10.70 -16.25
C GLY A 51 5.57 -11.02 -15.12
N LEU A 52 5.80 -12.16 -14.47
CA LEU A 52 5.03 -12.64 -13.31
C LEU A 52 4.99 -11.64 -12.15
N CYS A 53 6.02 -10.80 -11.98
CA CYS A 53 6.03 -9.74 -10.99
C CYS A 53 4.80 -8.83 -11.13
N ASN A 54 4.45 -8.39 -12.33
CA ASN A 54 3.28 -7.53 -12.57
C ASN A 54 1.96 -8.25 -12.25
N VAL A 55 1.89 -9.57 -12.44
CA VAL A 55 0.71 -10.38 -12.10
C VAL A 55 0.53 -10.42 -10.57
N VAL A 56 1.62 -10.62 -9.84
CA VAL A 56 1.62 -10.61 -8.36
C VAL A 56 1.25 -9.22 -7.84
N THR A 57 1.83 -8.14 -8.38
CA THR A 57 1.45 -6.78 -7.97
C THR A 57 -0.01 -6.46 -8.31
N LEU A 58 -0.53 -6.90 -9.46
CA LEU A 58 -1.97 -6.76 -9.78
C LEU A 58 -2.87 -7.55 -8.82
N SER A 59 -2.45 -8.74 -8.37
CA SER A 59 -3.19 -9.46 -7.34
C SER A 59 -3.22 -8.70 -6.01
N ARG A 60 -2.09 -8.08 -5.61
CA ARG A 60 -2.00 -7.25 -4.42
C ARG A 60 -2.93 -6.04 -4.52
N VAL A 61 -2.96 -5.38 -5.68
CA VAL A 61 -3.89 -4.26 -5.93
C VAL A 61 -5.36 -4.70 -5.79
N ALA A 62 -5.72 -5.89 -6.29
CA ALA A 62 -7.07 -6.43 -6.10
C ALA A 62 -7.38 -6.71 -4.62
N MET A 63 -6.42 -7.22 -3.86
CA MET A 63 -6.57 -7.47 -2.43
C MET A 63 -6.70 -6.17 -1.61
N VAL A 64 -5.91 -5.13 -1.94
CA VAL A 64 -6.05 -3.79 -1.35
C VAL A 64 -7.44 -3.21 -1.67
N ALA A 65 -7.91 -3.35 -2.90
CA ALA A 65 -9.25 -2.91 -3.29
C ALA A 65 -10.37 -3.68 -2.56
N PHE A 66 -10.18 -4.98 -2.32
CA PHE A 66 -11.09 -5.77 -1.48
C PHE A 66 -11.13 -5.24 -0.04
N LEU A 67 -9.96 -5.00 0.57
CA LEU A 67 -9.85 -4.42 1.91
C LEU A 67 -10.49 -3.03 1.99
N PHE A 68 -10.40 -2.23 0.92
CA PHE A 68 -11.09 -0.95 0.85
C PHE A 68 -12.62 -1.11 0.88
N GLY A 69 -13.16 -2.17 0.28
CA GLY A 69 -14.58 -2.51 0.43
C GLY A 69 -14.98 -2.80 1.88
N ALA A 70 -14.10 -3.48 2.62
CA ALA A 70 -14.36 -3.82 4.02
C ALA A 70 -14.47 -2.57 4.93
N VAL A 71 -13.87 -1.44 4.55
CA VAL A 71 -14.03 -0.15 5.26
C VAL A 71 -15.50 0.27 5.31
N LEU A 72 -16.28 -0.06 4.28
CA LEU A 72 -17.67 0.36 4.14
C LEU A 72 -18.66 -0.62 4.78
N VAL A 73 -18.18 -1.78 5.26
CA VAL A 73 -19.01 -2.86 5.79
C VAL A 73 -18.49 -3.27 7.17
N PRO A 74 -19.07 -2.73 8.26
CA PRO A 74 -18.57 -2.97 9.63
C PRO A 74 -18.63 -4.43 10.08
N GLU A 75 -19.49 -5.25 9.47
CA GLU A 75 -19.73 -6.64 9.88
C GLU A 75 -18.72 -7.65 9.30
N VAL A 76 -17.74 -7.19 8.53
CA VAL A 76 -16.75 -8.07 7.92
C VAL A 76 -15.88 -8.71 8.99
N SER A 77 -15.66 -10.02 8.87
CA SER A 77 -14.81 -10.78 9.79
C SER A 77 -13.41 -10.17 9.90
N ALA A 78 -13.01 -9.83 11.14
CA ALA A 78 -11.67 -9.29 11.43
C ALA A 78 -10.56 -10.28 11.02
N TRP A 79 -10.81 -11.60 11.12
CA TRP A 79 -9.87 -12.62 10.63
C TRP A 79 -9.69 -12.57 9.12
N LEU A 80 -10.76 -12.35 8.36
CA LEU A 80 -10.68 -12.23 6.92
C LEU A 80 -9.85 -11.00 6.52
N VAL A 81 -10.12 -9.85 7.15
CA VAL A 81 -9.36 -8.61 6.95
C VAL A 81 -7.89 -8.82 7.26
N PHE A 82 -7.58 -9.42 8.42
CA PHE A 82 -6.21 -9.72 8.83
C PHE A 82 -5.49 -10.65 7.84
N VAL A 83 -6.12 -11.76 7.43
CA VAL A 83 -5.50 -12.74 6.52
C VAL A 83 -5.26 -12.12 5.14
N VAL A 84 -6.20 -11.35 4.61
CA VAL A 84 -6.02 -10.67 3.32
C VAL A 84 -4.93 -9.62 3.41
N ALA A 85 -4.88 -8.82 4.48
CA ALA A 85 -3.81 -7.83 4.69
C ALA A 85 -2.43 -8.48 4.82
N LEU A 86 -2.32 -9.55 5.61
CA LEU A 86 -1.08 -10.31 5.78
C LEU A 86 -0.62 -10.95 4.47
N ALA A 87 -1.53 -11.58 3.72
CA ALA A 87 -1.22 -12.17 2.43
C ALA A 87 -0.79 -11.10 1.40
N THR A 88 -1.45 -9.94 1.38
CA THR A 88 -1.07 -8.81 0.52
C THR A 88 0.37 -8.35 0.79
N PHE A 89 0.72 -8.23 2.07
CA PHE A 89 2.07 -7.83 2.51
C PHE A 89 3.12 -8.91 2.25
N ALA A 90 2.79 -10.19 2.47
CA ALA A 90 3.73 -11.29 2.21
C ALA A 90 4.09 -11.41 0.71
N LEU A 91 3.15 -11.09 -0.19
CA LEU A 91 3.37 -11.11 -1.63
C LEU A 91 4.32 -10.02 -2.15
N ASP A 92 4.51 -8.92 -1.40
CA ASP A 92 5.45 -7.83 -1.73
C ASP A 92 6.91 -8.32 -1.84
N GLY A 93 7.32 -9.28 -1.00
CA GLY A 93 8.65 -9.86 -1.13
C GLY A 93 8.83 -10.67 -2.43
N VAL A 94 7.74 -11.25 -2.94
CA VAL A 94 7.75 -12.22 -4.04
C VAL A 94 7.88 -11.54 -5.40
N ASP A 95 7.17 -10.44 -5.65
CA ASP A 95 7.26 -9.74 -6.93
C ASP A 95 8.65 -9.12 -7.15
N GLY A 96 9.26 -8.53 -6.12
CA GLY A 96 10.62 -8.01 -6.17
C GLY A 96 11.66 -9.10 -6.41
N TRP A 97 11.49 -10.29 -5.82
CA TRP A 97 12.35 -11.44 -6.09
C TRP A 97 12.16 -11.96 -7.53
N LEU A 98 10.92 -12.07 -8.01
CA LEU A 98 10.61 -12.48 -9.38
C LEU A 98 11.17 -11.48 -10.41
N ALA A 99 11.05 -10.18 -10.16
CA ALA A 99 11.56 -9.13 -11.03
C ALA A 99 13.08 -9.22 -11.18
N ARG A 100 13.81 -9.39 -10.07
CA ARG A 100 15.27 -9.57 -10.09
C ARG A 100 15.68 -10.85 -10.80
N ARG A 101 14.98 -11.96 -10.54
CA ARG A 101 15.27 -13.26 -11.16
C ARG A 101 15.02 -13.26 -12.66
N ALA A 102 13.99 -12.54 -13.12
CA ALA A 102 13.62 -12.45 -14.53
C ALA A 102 14.34 -11.32 -15.28
N GLY A 103 15.15 -10.49 -14.61
CA GLY A 103 15.78 -9.32 -15.23
C GLY A 103 14.79 -8.21 -15.61
N LEU A 104 13.63 -8.16 -14.97
CA LEU A 104 12.51 -7.25 -15.29
C LEU A 104 12.35 -6.10 -14.28
N SER A 105 13.40 -5.80 -13.52
CA SER A 105 13.43 -4.63 -12.63
C SER A 105 13.29 -3.33 -13.44
N SER A 106 12.44 -2.41 -12.99
CA SER A 106 12.22 -1.12 -13.64
C SER A 106 11.80 -0.06 -12.63
N ASP A 107 12.06 1.21 -12.94
CA ASP A 107 11.65 2.34 -12.10
C ASP A 107 10.12 2.44 -11.98
N PHE A 108 9.41 2.15 -13.07
CA PHE A 108 7.94 2.03 -13.04
C PHE A 108 7.49 0.96 -12.03
N GLY A 109 8.06 -0.24 -12.12
CA GLY A 109 7.71 -1.33 -11.22
C GLY A 109 7.97 -0.98 -9.76
N ALA A 110 9.11 -0.35 -9.46
CA ALA A 110 9.44 0.10 -8.11
C ALA A 110 8.49 1.18 -7.57
N ARG A 111 8.00 2.09 -8.44
CA ARG A 111 6.99 3.09 -8.06
C ARG A 111 5.62 2.45 -7.84
N PHE A 112 5.21 1.55 -8.73
CA PHE A 112 3.92 0.88 -8.64
C PHE A 112 3.82 0.00 -7.38
N ASP A 113 4.89 -0.71 -7.06
CA ASP A 113 5.06 -1.47 -5.83
C ASP A 113 4.90 -0.58 -4.59
N MET A 114 5.63 0.54 -4.58
CA MET A 114 5.59 1.53 -3.50
C MET A 114 4.21 2.18 -3.30
N GLU A 115 3.46 2.46 -4.38
CA GLU A 115 2.08 2.96 -4.29
C GLU A 115 1.12 1.88 -3.79
N THR A 116 1.34 0.62 -4.15
CA THR A 116 0.51 -0.50 -3.67
C THR A 116 0.67 -0.69 -2.16
N ASP A 117 1.91 -0.62 -1.66
CA ASP A 117 2.21 -0.65 -0.22
C ASP A 117 1.63 0.53 0.55
N ALA A 118 1.75 1.74 -0.01
CA ALA A 118 1.14 2.93 0.59
C ALA A 118 -0.39 2.86 0.60
N GLY A 119 -0.99 2.30 -0.45
CA GLY A 119 -2.42 2.01 -0.53
C GLY A 119 -2.86 1.01 0.54
N LEU A 120 -2.12 -0.09 0.70
CA LEU A 120 -2.36 -1.08 1.76
C LEU A 120 -2.31 -0.43 3.14
N GLY A 121 -1.24 0.33 3.44
CA GLY A 121 -1.09 1.04 4.71
C GLY A 121 -2.25 2.00 5.00
N ALA A 122 -2.68 2.78 4.01
CA ALA A 122 -3.81 3.70 4.15
C ALA A 122 -5.13 2.98 4.41
N VAL A 123 -5.43 1.93 3.65
CA VAL A 123 -6.67 1.16 3.83
C VAL A 123 -6.70 0.51 5.21
N ILE A 124 -5.59 -0.07 5.69
CA ILE A 124 -5.52 -0.65 7.03
C ILE A 124 -5.68 0.43 8.12
N ALA A 125 -5.03 1.58 7.97
CA ALA A 125 -5.17 2.68 8.92
C ALA A 125 -6.63 3.16 9.02
N VAL A 126 -7.33 3.28 7.88
CA VAL A 126 -8.76 3.62 7.86
C VAL A 126 -9.59 2.51 8.49
N LEU A 127 -9.33 1.24 8.19
CA LEU A 127 -10.01 0.10 8.83
C LEU A 127 -9.91 0.18 10.36
N LEU A 128 -8.69 0.33 10.90
CA LEU A 128 -8.45 0.45 12.34
C LEU A 128 -9.15 1.66 12.98
N LEU A 129 -9.25 2.76 12.24
CA LEU A 129 -9.97 3.96 12.68
C LEU A 129 -11.49 3.72 12.73
N VAL A 130 -12.08 3.15 11.68
CA VAL A 130 -13.54 2.95 11.61
C VAL A 130 -14.02 1.82 12.51
N THR A 131 -13.18 0.83 12.81
CA THR A 131 -13.48 -0.23 13.80
C THR A 131 -13.31 0.25 15.24
N GLY A 132 -12.78 1.45 15.46
CA GLY A 132 -12.53 2.00 16.79
C GLY A 132 -11.38 1.33 17.55
N THR A 133 -10.52 0.58 16.85
CA THR A 133 -9.37 -0.12 17.44
C THR A 133 -8.27 0.86 17.88
N THR A 134 -8.16 1.98 17.17
CA THR A 134 -7.18 3.06 17.43
C THR A 134 -7.80 4.42 17.18
N GLY A 135 -7.20 5.50 17.69
CA GLY A 135 -7.63 6.86 17.39
C GLY A 135 -7.13 7.37 16.03
N VAL A 136 -7.40 8.65 15.76
CA VAL A 136 -7.06 9.35 14.51
C VAL A 136 -5.56 9.37 14.23
N GLU A 137 -4.73 9.22 15.27
CA GLU A 137 -3.27 9.14 15.17
C GLU A 137 -2.78 8.01 14.25
N ILE A 138 -3.56 6.94 14.06
CA ILE A 138 -3.18 5.83 13.19
C ILE A 138 -3.07 6.26 11.72
N LEU A 139 -3.77 7.32 11.33
CA LEU A 139 -3.72 7.86 9.97
C LEU A 139 -2.33 8.35 9.59
N VAL A 140 -1.47 8.71 10.57
CA VAL A 140 -0.06 9.02 10.31
C VAL A 140 0.63 7.84 9.62
N LEU A 141 0.36 6.61 10.06
CA LEU A 141 0.91 5.40 9.44
C LEU A 141 0.32 5.09 8.06
N GLY A 142 -0.87 5.58 7.74
CA GLY A 142 -1.50 5.34 6.43
C GLY A 142 -1.15 6.40 5.39
N PHE A 143 -1.04 7.66 5.82
CA PHE A 143 -1.14 8.81 4.92
C PHE A 143 0.12 9.67 4.84
N MET A 144 1.18 9.36 5.58
CA MET A 144 2.42 10.16 5.54
C MET A 144 3.00 10.32 4.12
N ARG A 145 2.95 9.26 3.32
CA ARG A 145 3.39 9.33 1.91
C ARG A 145 2.58 10.35 1.12
N TYR A 146 1.26 10.25 1.19
CA TYR A 146 0.38 11.16 0.44
C TYR A 146 0.54 12.60 0.94
N ALA A 147 0.70 12.80 2.24
CA ALA A 147 1.03 14.12 2.80
C ALA A 147 2.35 14.65 2.25
N PHE A 148 3.40 13.83 2.13
CA PHE A 148 4.67 14.22 1.54
C PHE A 148 4.56 14.57 0.05
N VAL A 149 3.81 13.79 -0.73
CA VAL A 149 3.55 14.09 -2.15
C VAL A 149 2.76 15.40 -2.31
N CYS A 150 1.70 15.59 -1.53
CA CYS A 150 0.92 16.83 -1.51
C CYS A 150 1.76 18.04 -1.09
N ALA A 151 2.63 17.88 -0.09
CA ALA A 151 3.58 18.92 0.31
C ALA A 151 4.52 19.28 -0.84
N GLY A 152 4.92 18.31 -1.67
CA GLY A 152 5.73 18.56 -2.86
C GLY A 152 5.05 19.40 -3.94
N VAL A 153 3.72 19.52 -3.95
CA VAL A 153 3.01 20.44 -4.84
C VAL A 153 3.23 21.90 -4.42
N ILE A 154 3.33 22.14 -3.11
CA ILE A 154 3.55 23.47 -2.52
C ILE A 154 5.04 23.82 -2.51
N TRP A 155 5.89 22.84 -2.20
CA TRP A 155 7.35 22.96 -2.16
C TRP A 155 7.99 22.03 -3.20
N PRO A 156 8.21 22.49 -4.45
CA PRO A 156 8.76 21.68 -5.53
C PRO A 156 10.10 21.02 -5.21
N ALA A 157 10.89 21.61 -4.30
CA ALA A 157 12.12 21.01 -3.79
C ALA A 157 11.92 19.59 -3.21
N LEU A 158 10.72 19.27 -2.70
CA LEU A 158 10.41 17.94 -2.18
C LEU A 158 10.20 16.87 -3.26
N GLN A 159 10.03 17.29 -4.53
CA GLN A 159 9.85 16.37 -5.66
C GLN A 159 11.18 15.88 -6.25
N ALA A 160 12.31 16.42 -5.79
CA ALA A 160 13.63 15.99 -6.25
C ALA A 160 13.90 14.51 -5.90
N PRO A 161 14.65 13.78 -6.75
CA PRO A 161 14.90 12.36 -6.53
C PRO A 161 15.75 12.14 -5.27
N LEU A 162 15.23 11.29 -4.37
CA LEU A 162 15.93 10.89 -3.15
C LEU A 162 16.85 9.67 -3.40
N PRO A 163 18.08 9.65 -2.88
CA PRO A 163 19.01 8.54 -3.05
C PRO A 163 18.48 7.26 -2.40
N HIS A 164 18.82 6.10 -2.97
CA HIS A 164 18.38 4.80 -2.44
C HIS A 164 18.71 4.66 -0.93
N SER A 165 17.74 4.24 -0.12
CA SER A 165 17.90 4.18 1.34
C SER A 165 17.27 2.92 1.94
N ILE A 166 18.10 2.12 2.58
CA ILE A 166 17.68 0.91 3.33
C ILE A 166 16.78 1.31 4.50
N ARG A 167 17.04 2.45 5.15
CA ARG A 167 16.23 2.99 6.26
C ARG A 167 14.76 3.13 5.86
N ARG A 168 14.50 3.81 4.72
CA ARG A 168 13.14 4.06 4.23
C ARG A 168 12.39 2.75 4.00
N LYS A 169 13.07 1.79 3.36
CA LYS A 169 12.50 0.46 3.12
C LYS A 169 12.19 -0.28 4.41
N ALA A 170 13.14 -0.32 5.36
CA ALA A 170 12.95 -0.99 6.65
C ALA A 170 11.80 -0.38 7.47
N ILE A 171 11.72 0.96 7.53
CA ILE A 171 10.66 1.65 8.26
C ILE A 171 9.29 1.43 7.62
N CYS A 172 9.20 1.37 6.28
CA CYS A 172 7.96 1.03 5.58
C CYS A 172 7.48 -0.39 5.94
N VAL A 173 8.39 -1.36 5.96
CA VAL A 173 8.09 -2.74 6.38
C VAL A 173 7.61 -2.77 7.85
N VAL A 174 8.29 -2.07 8.75
CA VAL A 174 7.89 -1.98 10.17
C VAL A 174 6.52 -1.31 10.34
N GLN A 175 6.25 -0.24 9.58
CA GLN A 175 4.97 0.47 9.59
C GLN A 175 3.82 -0.43 9.15
N ILE A 176 3.94 -1.13 8.01
CA ILE A 176 2.88 -2.02 7.52
C ILE A 176 2.72 -3.23 8.45
N ALA A 177 3.82 -3.80 8.96
CA ALA A 177 3.77 -4.88 9.93
C ALA A 177 3.09 -4.46 11.24
N ALA A 178 3.32 -3.24 11.72
CA ALA A 178 2.63 -2.68 12.89
C ALA A 178 1.12 -2.57 12.63
N LEU A 179 0.72 -2.05 11.47
CA LEU A 179 -0.69 -1.97 11.07
C LEU A 179 -1.36 -3.36 10.99
N ILE A 180 -0.67 -4.36 10.44
CA ILE A 180 -1.17 -5.75 10.37
C ILE A 180 -1.27 -6.38 11.77
N LEU A 181 -0.30 -6.11 12.65
CA LEU A 181 -0.35 -6.56 14.04
C LEU A 181 -1.57 -5.96 14.76
N LEU A 182 -1.90 -4.69 14.50
CA LEU A 182 -3.08 -4.04 15.08
C LEU A 182 -4.40 -4.60 14.53
N LEU A 183 -4.41 -5.14 13.30
CA LEU A 183 -5.56 -5.87 12.75
C LEU A 183 -5.74 -7.27 13.33
N PHE A 184 -4.70 -7.83 13.95
CA PHE A 184 -4.76 -9.20 14.48
C PHE A 184 -5.78 -9.27 15.62
N PRO A 185 -6.89 -10.02 15.49
CA PRO A 185 -7.98 -9.97 16.47
C PRO A 185 -7.57 -10.30 17.92
N PRO A 186 -6.61 -11.20 18.18
CA PRO A 186 -6.12 -11.46 19.53
C PRO A 186 -5.18 -10.39 20.11
N THR A 187 -4.90 -9.29 19.42
CA THR A 187 -3.98 -8.25 19.92
C THR A 187 -4.54 -7.59 21.18
N PRO A 188 -3.82 -7.62 22.31
CA PRO A 188 -4.27 -6.98 23.55
C PRO A 188 -4.33 -5.45 23.41
N GLU A 189 -5.35 -4.82 24.01
CA GLU A 189 -5.53 -3.36 23.97
C GLU A 189 -4.29 -2.58 24.44
N MET A 190 -3.58 -3.11 25.45
CA MET A 190 -2.36 -2.52 25.99
C MET A 190 -1.22 -2.38 24.97
N VAL A 191 -1.25 -3.17 23.90
CA VAL A 191 -0.22 -3.18 22.84
C VAL A 191 -0.52 -2.15 21.76
N GLY A 192 -1.79 -1.75 21.60
CA GLY A 192 -2.25 -0.91 20.51
C GLY A 192 -1.54 0.44 20.42
N VAL A 193 -1.69 1.25 21.46
CA VAL A 193 -1.11 2.60 21.53
C VAL A 193 0.42 2.60 21.46
N PRO A 194 1.16 1.75 22.21
CA PRO A 194 2.62 1.69 22.11
C PRO A 194 3.11 1.34 20.70
N VAL A 195 2.52 0.33 20.05
CA VAL A 195 2.93 -0.08 18.70
C VAL A 195 2.66 1.02 17.68
N ALA A 196 1.46 1.60 17.69
CA ALA A 196 1.12 2.70 16.80
C ALA A 196 2.04 3.91 16.99
N THR A 197 2.33 4.28 18.23
CA THR A 197 3.18 5.44 18.56
C THR A 197 4.62 5.21 18.12
N ILE A 198 5.22 4.05 18.41
CA ILE A 198 6.60 3.73 18.03
C ILE A 198 6.74 3.73 16.50
N ALA A 199 5.82 3.07 15.81
CA ALA A 199 5.81 3.05 14.34
C ALA A 199 5.66 4.47 13.77
N ALA A 200 4.80 5.31 14.37
CA ALA A 200 4.56 6.67 13.89
C ALA A 200 5.79 7.56 14.10
N VAL A 201 6.45 7.46 15.26
CA VAL A 201 7.69 8.20 15.55
C VAL A 201 8.79 7.80 14.56
N LEU A 202 8.97 6.51 14.29
CA LEU A 202 9.95 6.03 13.31
C LEU A 202 9.64 6.56 11.90
N LEU A 203 8.36 6.54 11.50
CA LEU A 203 7.92 7.02 10.21
C LEU A 203 8.15 8.52 10.05
N VAL A 204 7.69 9.32 11.02
CA VAL A 204 7.90 10.78 11.06
C VAL A 204 9.38 11.11 11.01
N TRP A 205 10.21 10.42 11.79
CA TRP A 205 11.65 10.60 11.76
C TRP A 205 12.25 10.30 10.39
N SER A 206 11.82 9.21 9.73
CA SER A 206 12.30 8.87 8.38
C SER A 206 11.99 9.97 7.38
N PHE A 207 10.76 10.49 7.35
CA PHE A 207 10.36 11.56 6.45
C PHE A 207 11.05 12.88 6.78
N LEU A 208 11.23 13.20 8.06
CA LEU A 208 11.95 14.40 8.48
C LEU A 208 13.40 14.40 7.97
N VAL A 209 14.09 13.26 8.06
CA VAL A 209 15.45 13.16 7.52
C VAL A 209 15.47 13.37 6.00
N ASP A 210 14.47 12.86 5.27
CA ASP A 210 14.36 13.07 3.83
C ASP A 210 14.09 14.54 3.48
N ILE A 211 13.18 15.20 4.20
CA ILE A 211 12.89 16.63 4.04
C ILE A 211 14.13 17.47 4.32
N LEU A 212 14.86 17.20 5.40
CA LEU A 212 16.09 17.92 5.74
C LEU A 212 17.20 17.70 4.71
N TRP A 213 17.27 16.50 4.14
CA TRP A 213 18.21 16.22 3.06
C TRP A 213 17.84 17.03 1.80
N LEU A 214 16.56 17.03 1.41
CA LEU A 214 16.07 17.79 0.26
C LEU A 214 16.26 19.30 0.45
N ALA A 215 15.96 19.83 1.63
CA ALA A 215 16.15 21.25 1.94
C ALA A 215 17.62 21.70 1.87
N LYS A 216 18.58 20.80 2.14
CA LYS A 216 20.02 21.09 2.02
C LYS A 216 20.55 21.01 0.59
N HIS A 217 19.84 20.34 -0.30
CA HIS A 217 20.22 20.13 -1.70
C HIS A 217 19.23 20.79 -2.67
N ALA A 218 18.36 21.65 -2.16
CA ALA A 218 17.50 22.50 -2.96
C ALA A 218 18.34 23.70 -3.41
N GLU A 219 18.73 23.69 -4.68
CA GLU A 219 19.33 24.84 -5.37
C GLU A 219 18.26 25.83 -5.84
#